data_AF-R9H1N5-F1
#
_entry.id   AF-R9H1N5-F1
#
_cell.length_a   1.000
_cell.length_b   1.000
_cell.length_c   1.000
_cell.angle_alpha   90.00
_cell.angle_beta   90.00
_cell.angle_gamma   90.00
#
_symmetry.space_group_name_H-M   'P 1'
#
loop_
_entity.id
_entity.type
_entity.pdbx_description
1 polymer ?
#
loop_
_entity_poly.entity_id
_entity_poly.type
_entity_poly.pdbx_seq_one_letter_code
_entity_poly.pdbx_strand_id
1 'polypeptide(L)'
;MKKNYIYTVLFSLVLSAFTVSCSEPDDEVTTGIFDRLFSPTNVEAVIQKKTNVKFKWTAVTNATSYTIELYENQDMTFEGTPKTYEGITDNTYTVEGLLGETQYTARIRALSEEINESKWSAVSFMTEAENIFNSVKDENIEAHAVTLTWDAIDATATKIVLSADGKADITYTLKSTDIANKKAYIDGLEESTSYTAKLYNVDKLRGTVTFKTAIDFQGKTPVYEGDDLATVLEGAADGANIVLVSGSFVLGDYALNKSVIISGYDKANMPTIYGRLQAEAGASSIEINNVIFRGDTPGAEELVSNFIELQGGANISTLTVSGCEIRNYKNQILYCNVTATLGTALFENCWADNITGSGGDGFDLRANTTLGTLTIQNSTFSNGIRTFLRCNMTSATVSVTNCTFYKVCSYDGGSNNNGLFLMDKVSTSTGKLTVERCVFSQIGVGTLGYWAKKGKMKAQASYSKNYYHNSANLWDATNGLYTDPSACNATEIDPKFTNPESGDFTVGAEDIKDSKAGDPRWIKE
;
A
#
# COMPACT_ATOMS: atom_id res chain seq x y z
N MET A 1 -36.49 -43.22 30.52
CA MET A 1 -36.25 -42.15 31.52
C MET A 1 -37.12 -40.98 31.09
N LYS A 2 -38.39 -40.91 31.52
CA LYS A 2 -38.94 -40.17 32.68
C LYS A 2 -38.59 -38.66 32.64
N LYS A 3 -39.51 -37.70 32.52
CA LYS A 3 -40.98 -37.74 32.41
C LYS A 3 -41.46 -36.33 31.95
N ASN A 4 -42.15 -36.26 30.81
CA ASN A 4 -43.10 -35.20 30.44
C ASN A 4 -44.50 -35.76 30.67
N TYR A 5 -45.43 -34.98 31.23
CA TYR A 5 -46.90 -35.15 31.15
C TYR A 5 -47.53 -33.78 31.47
N ILE A 6 -48.14 -33.03 30.53
CA ILE A 6 -49.50 -33.17 29.94
C ILE A 6 -50.60 -33.15 31.01
N TYR A 7 -51.54 -32.19 30.94
CA TYR A 7 -52.99 -32.40 30.68
C TYR A 7 -53.84 -31.12 30.90
N THR A 8 -54.71 -30.90 29.91
CA THR A 8 -55.84 -29.95 29.79
C THR A 8 -57.02 -30.32 30.70
N VAL A 9 -57.91 -29.37 31.07
CA VAL A 9 -59.40 -29.39 30.94
C VAL A 9 -60.10 -28.32 31.80
N LEU A 10 -61.13 -27.71 31.19
CA LEU A 10 -62.13 -26.72 31.67
C LEU A 10 -62.85 -27.06 32.99
N PHE A 11 -63.24 -26.02 33.76
CA PHE A 11 -64.65 -25.78 34.11
C PHE A 11 -64.90 -24.35 34.64
N SER A 12 -65.90 -23.68 34.08
CA SER A 12 -66.48 -22.40 34.52
C SER A 12 -67.58 -22.64 35.56
N LEU A 13 -67.68 -21.80 36.61
CA LEU A 13 -68.98 -21.51 37.24
C LEU A 13 -68.98 -20.15 37.95
N VAL A 14 -70.12 -19.47 37.85
CA VAL A 14 -70.40 -18.07 38.17
C VAL A 14 -71.13 -17.97 39.53
N LEU A 15 -71.00 -16.82 40.22
CA LEU A 15 -72.08 -15.98 40.80
C LEU A 15 -71.98 -15.59 42.30
N SER A 16 -72.19 -14.27 42.51
CA SER A 16 -72.86 -13.55 43.62
C SER A 16 -72.17 -13.21 44.96
N ALA A 17 -71.78 -11.93 45.07
CA ALA A 17 -72.29 -10.85 45.94
C ALA A 17 -72.22 -10.89 47.50
N PHE A 18 -71.92 -9.68 48.04
CA PHE A 18 -72.17 -9.09 49.38
C PHE A 18 -71.03 -9.00 50.43
N THR A 19 -70.39 -7.81 50.42
CA THR A 19 -70.21 -6.80 51.51
C THR A 19 -69.60 -7.14 52.89
N VAL A 20 -68.48 -6.43 53.16
CA VAL A 20 -68.07 -5.61 54.34
C VAL A 20 -67.95 -6.26 55.73
N SER A 21 -66.74 -6.22 56.33
CA SER A 21 -66.40 -5.37 57.50
C SER A 21 -64.99 -5.61 58.09
N CYS A 22 -64.44 -4.56 58.71
CA CYS A 22 -63.24 -4.42 59.57
C CYS A 22 -61.87 -4.40 58.89
N SER A 23 -60.95 -3.45 59.13
CA SER A 23 -60.87 -2.31 60.06
C SER A 23 -59.84 -1.30 59.49
N GLU A 24 -60.04 -0.01 59.72
CA GLU A 24 -59.21 1.11 59.22
C GLU A 24 -57.70 0.92 59.52
N PRO A 25 -56.79 1.20 58.56
CA PRO A 25 -55.41 1.56 58.88
C PRO A 25 -55.35 3.05 59.25
N ASP A 26 -54.46 3.38 60.17
CA ASP A 26 -54.21 4.71 60.73
C ASP A 26 -54.27 5.84 59.69
N ASP A 27 -54.90 6.96 60.07
CA ASP A 27 -54.93 8.21 59.29
C ASP A 27 -53.53 8.55 58.75
N GLU A 28 -53.39 8.52 57.42
CA GLU A 28 -52.23 9.10 56.75
C GLU A 28 -52.13 10.59 57.13
N VAL A 29 -50.96 11.00 57.64
CA VAL A 29 -50.61 12.41 57.85
C VAL A 29 -50.63 13.11 56.48
N THR A 30 -51.76 13.70 56.12
CA THR A 30 -52.02 14.23 54.77
C THR A 30 -51.65 15.71 54.61
N THR A 31 -51.20 16.40 55.66
CA THR A 31 -50.67 17.77 55.54
C THR A 31 -49.57 18.06 56.58
N GLY A 32 -48.32 17.82 56.21
CA GLY A 32 -47.18 18.45 56.88
C GLY A 32 -47.00 19.87 56.33
N ILE A 33 -47.26 20.90 57.12
CA ILE A 33 -46.78 22.25 56.81
C ILE A 33 -45.29 22.26 57.16
N PHE A 34 -44.43 22.10 56.17
CA PHE A 34 -43.00 22.21 56.34
C PHE A 34 -42.61 23.69 56.33
N ASP A 35 -41.74 24.09 57.26
CA ASP A 35 -41.22 25.47 57.36
C ASP A 35 -40.22 25.81 56.23
N ARG A 36 -39.91 24.83 55.37
CA ARG A 36 -38.91 24.88 54.31
C ARG A 36 -39.31 24.00 53.13
N LEU A 37 -38.91 24.38 51.93
CA LEU A 37 -38.96 23.52 50.74
C LEU A 37 -38.12 22.24 50.91
N PHE A 38 -38.57 21.14 50.30
CA PHE A 38 -37.77 19.93 50.17
C PHE A 38 -36.55 20.16 49.29
N SER A 39 -35.43 19.49 49.59
CA SER A 39 -34.27 19.50 48.71
C SER A 39 -34.60 18.86 47.35
N PRO A 40 -34.10 19.39 46.23
CA PRO A 40 -34.22 18.73 44.93
C PRO A 40 -33.71 17.28 45.00
N THR A 41 -34.49 16.30 44.57
CA THR A 41 -34.07 14.89 44.52
C THR A 41 -33.73 14.48 43.10
N ASN A 42 -33.07 13.32 42.92
CA ASN A 42 -32.64 12.81 41.62
C ASN A 42 -31.82 13.83 40.83
N VAL A 43 -30.87 14.48 41.50
CA VAL A 43 -29.95 15.42 40.85
C VAL A 43 -28.97 14.64 39.99
N GLU A 44 -29.05 14.84 38.68
CA GLU A 44 -28.18 14.22 37.69
C GLU A 44 -27.38 15.30 36.95
N ALA A 45 -26.14 14.97 36.62
CA ALA A 45 -25.28 15.76 35.73
C ALA A 45 -24.98 14.91 34.49
N VAL A 46 -25.53 15.29 33.34
CA VAL A 46 -25.37 14.56 32.08
C VAL A 46 -24.44 15.34 31.16
N ILE A 47 -23.30 14.75 30.81
CA ILE A 47 -22.35 15.36 29.88
C ILE A 47 -22.97 15.45 28.48
N GLN A 48 -22.80 16.62 27.85
CA GLN A 48 -23.23 16.90 26.48
C GLN A 48 -22.08 17.55 25.73
N LYS A 49 -21.94 17.26 24.43
CA LYS A 49 -20.90 17.87 23.58
C LYS A 49 -19.49 17.85 24.22
N LYS A 50 -19.17 16.80 25.00
CA LYS A 50 -17.94 16.58 25.77
C LYS A 50 -17.70 17.54 26.95
N THR A 51 -17.93 18.84 26.76
CA THR A 51 -17.61 19.91 27.73
C THR A 51 -18.81 20.71 28.21
N ASN A 52 -20.04 20.31 27.88
CA ASN A 52 -21.26 20.88 28.45
C ASN A 52 -21.84 19.89 29.48
N VAL A 53 -22.60 20.40 30.45
CA VAL A 53 -23.33 19.57 31.41
C VAL A 53 -24.78 20.01 31.45
N LYS A 54 -25.70 19.05 31.32
CA LYS A 54 -27.12 19.23 31.57
C LYS A 54 -27.47 18.69 32.94
N PHE A 55 -27.81 19.59 33.85
CA PHE A 55 -28.39 19.25 35.15
C PHE A 55 -29.87 18.91 35.00
N LYS A 56 -30.31 17.89 35.72
CA LYS A 56 -31.72 17.49 35.84
C LYS A 56 -32.04 17.16 37.29
N TRP A 57 -33.23 17.49 37.75
CA TRP A 57 -33.71 17.14 39.09
C TRP A 57 -35.23 16.96 39.10
N THR A 58 -35.75 16.36 40.16
CA THR A 58 -37.19 16.31 40.43
C THR A 58 -37.68 17.69 40.85
N ALA A 59 -38.72 18.21 40.19
CA ALA A 59 -39.32 19.49 40.55
C ALA A 59 -39.82 19.48 42.01
N VAL A 60 -39.49 20.53 42.76
CA VAL A 60 -39.90 20.69 44.15
C VAL A 60 -41.24 21.43 44.20
N THR A 61 -42.24 20.82 44.83
CA THR A 61 -43.55 21.44 45.06
C THR A 61 -43.40 22.78 45.79
N ASN A 62 -44.10 23.82 45.32
CA ASN A 62 -44.07 25.20 45.83
C ASN A 62 -42.75 25.98 45.61
N ALA A 63 -41.77 25.42 44.89
CA ALA A 63 -40.59 26.17 44.46
C ALA A 63 -40.93 27.06 43.25
N THR A 64 -40.50 28.31 43.28
CA THR A 64 -40.64 29.28 42.18
C THR A 64 -39.37 29.36 41.32
N SER A 65 -38.20 29.02 41.88
CA SER A 65 -36.93 29.00 41.15
C SER A 65 -35.88 28.11 41.83
N TYR A 66 -34.74 27.90 41.14
CA TYR A 66 -33.58 27.18 41.63
C TYR A 66 -32.30 28.01 41.47
N THR A 67 -31.34 27.78 42.37
CA THR A 67 -29.95 28.24 42.25
C THR A 67 -29.03 27.03 42.09
N ILE A 68 -28.11 27.09 41.12
CA ILE A 68 -27.01 26.13 40.94
C ILE A 68 -25.69 26.84 41.21
N GLU A 69 -24.85 26.23 42.03
CA GLU A 69 -23.45 26.62 42.20
C GLU A 69 -22.53 25.53 41.67
N LEU A 70 -21.62 25.89 40.77
CA LEU A 70 -20.67 24.99 40.12
C LEU A 70 -19.23 25.33 40.53
N TYR A 71 -18.49 24.31 40.94
CA TYR A 71 -17.10 24.42 41.40
C TYR A 71 -16.19 23.52 40.55
N GLU A 72 -15.04 24.06 40.17
CA GLU A 72 -13.93 23.29 39.56
C GLU A 72 -13.06 22.70 40.69
N ASN A 73 -13.53 21.62 41.31
CA ASN A 73 -12.82 20.94 42.38
C ASN A 73 -13.19 19.45 42.41
N GLN A 74 -12.38 18.67 43.14
CA GLN A 74 -12.57 17.23 43.29
C GLN A 74 -13.39 16.87 44.53
N ASP A 75 -13.52 17.81 45.47
CA ASP A 75 -14.00 17.52 46.82
C ASP A 75 -15.39 18.15 47.00
N MET A 76 -16.35 17.37 47.54
CA MET A 76 -17.72 17.82 47.83
C MET A 76 -17.80 18.76 49.04
N THR A 77 -16.74 19.54 49.28
CA THR A 77 -16.64 20.52 50.37
C THR A 77 -17.30 21.85 50.00
N PHE A 78 -17.46 22.13 48.70
CA PHE A 78 -18.02 23.38 48.16
C PHE A 78 -17.29 24.64 48.67
N GLU A 79 -15.99 24.50 48.94
CA GLU A 79 -15.10 25.60 49.27
C GLU A 79 -14.62 26.31 48.00
N GLY A 80 -14.40 27.62 48.08
CA GLY A 80 -13.98 28.47 46.96
C GLY A 80 -15.09 29.33 46.38
N THR A 81 -14.82 29.96 45.23
CA THR A 81 -15.78 30.85 44.54
C THR A 81 -16.50 30.06 43.43
N PRO A 82 -17.80 29.77 43.57
CA PRO A 82 -18.55 29.07 42.51
C PRO A 82 -18.85 29.97 41.32
N LYS A 83 -19.15 29.34 40.19
CA LYS A 83 -20.02 29.95 39.17
C LYS A 83 -21.47 29.72 39.59
N THR A 84 -22.20 30.81 39.81
CA THR A 84 -23.60 30.78 40.28
C THR A 84 -24.57 31.05 39.13
N TYR A 85 -25.61 30.23 39.05
CA TYR A 85 -26.73 30.36 38.12
C TYR A 85 -28.02 30.45 38.92
N GLU A 86 -28.75 31.56 38.80
CA GLU A 86 -29.96 31.85 39.60
C GLU A 86 -31.19 32.04 38.70
N GLY A 87 -32.38 32.04 39.31
CA GLY A 87 -33.63 32.33 38.61
C GLY A 87 -34.07 31.22 37.64
N ILE A 88 -33.59 29.99 37.83
CA ILE A 88 -33.93 28.86 36.97
C ILE A 88 -35.35 28.40 37.31
N THR A 89 -36.28 28.46 36.38
CA THR A 89 -37.70 28.11 36.61
C THR A 89 -38.06 26.69 36.15
N ASP A 90 -37.24 26.08 35.28
CA ASP A 90 -37.40 24.70 34.83
C ASP A 90 -36.69 23.72 35.78
N ASN A 91 -36.96 22.42 35.65
CA ASN A 91 -36.26 21.37 36.40
C ASN A 91 -35.03 20.81 35.67
N THR A 92 -34.57 21.52 34.63
CA THR A 92 -33.33 21.24 33.91
C THR A 92 -32.56 22.53 33.63
N TYR A 93 -31.23 22.43 33.56
CA TYR A 93 -30.38 23.56 33.20
C TYR A 93 -29.08 23.10 32.54
N THR A 94 -28.67 23.75 31.45
CA THR A 94 -27.42 23.41 30.75
C THR A 94 -26.37 24.48 31.01
N VAL A 95 -25.19 24.04 31.45
CA VAL A 95 -23.97 24.86 31.49
C VAL A 95 -23.08 24.44 30.32
N GLU A 96 -22.65 25.42 29.53
CA GLU A 96 -21.81 25.20 28.35
C GLU A 96 -20.37 25.70 28.57
N GLY A 97 -19.41 25.14 27.82
CA GLY A 97 -18.03 25.64 27.77
C GLY A 97 -17.22 25.38 29.04
N LEU A 98 -17.38 24.22 29.67
CA LEU A 98 -16.51 23.77 30.75
C LEU A 98 -15.14 23.30 30.19
N LEU A 99 -14.14 23.22 31.05
CA LEU A 99 -12.85 22.64 30.66
C LEU A 99 -13.00 21.13 30.46
N GLY A 100 -12.32 20.56 29.46
CA GLY A 100 -12.28 19.11 29.23
C GLY A 100 -11.44 18.39 30.29
N GLU A 101 -11.69 17.08 30.47
CA GLU A 101 -11.03 16.21 31.46
C GLU A 101 -10.95 16.85 32.87
N THR A 102 -11.97 17.60 33.25
CA THR A 102 -11.95 18.39 34.48
C THR A 102 -13.07 17.92 35.39
N GLN A 103 -12.71 17.68 36.65
CA GLN A 103 -13.64 17.28 37.70
C GLN A 103 -14.38 18.52 38.21
N TYR A 104 -15.69 18.40 38.30
CA TYR A 104 -16.58 19.42 38.84
C TYR A 104 -17.45 18.85 39.96
N THR A 105 -17.83 19.73 40.89
CA THR A 105 -18.93 19.49 41.83
C THR A 105 -19.96 20.61 41.67
N ALA A 106 -21.23 20.26 41.79
CA ALA A 106 -22.33 21.21 41.72
C ALA A 106 -23.31 20.98 42.86
N ARG A 107 -23.93 22.05 43.33
CA ARG A 107 -25.04 21.99 44.29
C ARG A 107 -26.23 22.81 43.83
N ILE A 108 -27.43 22.32 44.12
CA ILE A 108 -28.71 22.89 43.69
C ILE A 108 -29.61 23.10 44.91
N ARG A 109 -30.25 24.27 45.01
CA ARG A 109 -31.29 24.57 46.02
C ARG A 109 -32.54 25.13 45.36
N ALA A 110 -33.69 24.87 45.96
CA ALA A 110 -34.98 25.41 45.56
C ALA A 110 -35.32 26.66 46.38
N LEU A 111 -35.95 27.65 45.75
CA LEU A 111 -36.37 28.92 46.35
C LEU A 111 -37.87 29.15 46.15
N SER A 112 -38.47 29.88 47.09
CA SER A 112 -39.85 30.36 47.03
C SER A 112 -39.92 31.75 47.68
N GLU A 113 -40.94 32.52 47.36
CA GLU A 113 -41.22 33.81 48.01
C GLU A 113 -41.95 33.64 49.35
N GLU A 114 -42.62 32.49 49.56
CA GLU A 114 -43.52 32.24 50.70
C GLU A 114 -42.99 31.19 51.69
N ILE A 115 -42.07 30.32 51.25
CA ILE A 115 -41.52 29.21 52.04
C ILE A 115 -39.99 29.30 52.06
N ASN A 116 -39.35 29.04 53.20
CA ASN A 116 -37.88 29.09 53.30
C ASN A 116 -37.20 28.15 52.29
N GLU A 117 -36.04 28.58 51.79
CA GLU A 117 -35.23 27.86 50.79
C GLU A 117 -34.85 26.44 51.21
N SER A 118 -34.78 25.51 50.26
CA SER A 118 -34.41 24.12 50.56
C SER A 118 -32.99 24.00 51.09
N LYS A 119 -32.65 22.83 51.66
CA LYS A 119 -31.24 22.45 51.78
C LYS A 119 -30.67 22.17 50.37
N TRP A 120 -29.35 22.22 50.26
CA TRP A 120 -28.65 21.88 49.02
C TRP A 120 -28.71 20.37 48.74
N SER A 121 -28.85 20.04 47.47
CA SER A 121 -28.54 18.72 46.91
C SER A 121 -27.33 18.84 46.02
N ALA A 122 -26.48 17.81 45.96
CA ALA A 122 -25.21 17.90 45.26
C ALA A 122 -24.96 16.74 44.31
N VAL A 123 -24.10 17.00 43.32
CA VAL A 123 -23.66 16.04 42.31
C VAL A 123 -22.21 16.34 41.92
N SER A 124 -21.46 15.31 41.56
CA SER A 124 -20.14 15.45 40.94
C SER A 124 -20.13 14.81 39.56
N PHE A 125 -19.32 15.36 38.66
CA PHE A 125 -19.16 14.85 37.31
C PHE A 125 -17.80 15.23 36.73
N MET A 126 -17.36 14.52 35.71
CA MET A 126 -16.14 14.82 34.97
C MET A 126 -16.51 15.03 33.51
N THR A 127 -16.02 16.13 32.92
CA THR A 127 -16.14 16.38 31.49
C THR A 127 -15.25 15.42 30.69
N GLU A 128 -15.62 15.16 29.43
CA GLU A 128 -14.79 14.37 28.52
C GLU A 128 -13.63 15.20 27.96
N ALA A 129 -12.71 14.55 27.25
CA ALA A 129 -11.63 15.22 26.53
C ALA A 129 -12.17 16.17 25.46
N GLU A 130 -11.85 17.45 25.60
CA GLU A 130 -12.18 18.47 24.60
C GLU A 130 -11.46 18.15 23.28
N ASN A 131 -12.16 18.35 22.17
CA ASN A 131 -11.52 18.32 20.86
C ASN A 131 -12.10 19.37 19.93
N ILE A 132 -11.38 20.46 19.77
CA ILE A 132 -11.77 21.57 18.88
C ILE A 132 -11.17 21.49 17.48
N PHE A 133 -10.30 20.50 17.20
CA PHE A 133 -9.82 20.31 15.84
C PHE A 133 -10.97 19.90 14.91
N ASN A 134 -10.97 20.47 13.71
CA ASN A 134 -11.75 19.91 12.62
C ASN A 134 -11.02 18.68 12.06
N SER A 135 -11.75 17.82 11.37
CA SER A 135 -11.14 16.74 10.57
C SER A 135 -10.17 17.34 9.55
N VAL A 136 -8.98 16.74 9.41
CA VAL A 136 -8.01 17.14 8.39
C VAL A 136 -8.53 16.66 7.04
N LYS A 137 -8.71 17.60 6.12
CA LYS A 137 -9.09 17.29 4.73
C LYS A 137 -7.84 16.93 3.93
N ASP A 138 -7.98 16.05 2.94
CA ASP A 138 -6.86 15.62 2.08
C ASP A 138 -6.17 16.79 1.36
N GLU A 139 -6.94 17.81 0.94
CA GLU A 139 -6.41 19.04 0.32
C GLU A 139 -5.48 19.86 1.24
N ASN A 140 -5.48 19.59 2.54
CA ASN A 140 -4.64 20.23 3.55
C ASN A 140 -3.45 19.35 3.97
N ILE A 141 -3.26 18.19 3.35
CA ILE A 141 -2.18 17.26 3.64
C ILE A 141 -1.18 17.32 2.48
N GLU A 142 0.05 17.69 2.80
CA GLU A 142 1.16 17.68 1.85
C GLU A 142 2.18 16.61 2.27
N ALA A 143 3.20 16.37 1.44
CA ALA A 143 4.23 15.40 1.77
C ALA A 143 5.07 15.83 2.98
N HIS A 144 5.34 17.13 3.09
CA HIS A 144 6.19 17.68 4.14
C HIS A 144 5.50 18.74 5.00
N ALA A 145 4.17 18.89 4.87
CA ALA A 145 3.41 19.87 5.61
C ALA A 145 1.96 19.44 5.84
N VAL A 146 1.30 20.13 6.76
CA VAL A 146 -0.14 20.02 6.99
C VAL A 146 -0.73 21.39 7.31
N THR A 147 -1.96 21.62 6.88
CA THR A 147 -2.79 22.71 7.41
C THR A 147 -3.83 22.16 8.38
N LEU A 148 -3.68 22.45 9.67
CA LEU A 148 -4.65 22.10 10.69
C LEU A 148 -5.61 23.25 10.93
N THR A 149 -6.89 22.94 11.13
CA THR A 149 -7.94 23.95 11.41
C THR A 149 -8.73 23.53 12.64
N TRP A 150 -9.30 24.50 13.34
CA TRP A 150 -10.07 24.28 14.56
C TRP A 150 -11.26 25.24 14.64
N ASP A 151 -12.20 24.92 15.53
CA ASP A 151 -13.33 25.81 15.86
C ASP A 151 -12.86 27.06 16.64
N ALA A 152 -13.77 27.86 17.19
CA ALA A 152 -13.35 29.04 17.95
C ALA A 152 -12.42 28.65 19.12
N ILE A 153 -11.24 29.25 19.14
CA ILE A 153 -10.27 29.14 20.23
C ILE A 153 -10.24 30.47 20.98
N ASP A 154 -10.06 30.44 22.30
CA ASP A 154 -9.74 31.65 23.04
C ASP A 154 -8.29 32.07 22.75
N ALA A 155 -7.95 33.33 23.03
CA ALA A 155 -6.63 33.90 22.70
C ALA A 155 -5.44 33.30 23.49
N THR A 156 -5.67 32.20 24.23
CA THR A 156 -4.71 31.60 25.16
C THR A 156 -4.03 30.34 24.60
N ALA A 157 -4.43 29.84 23.43
CA ALA A 157 -3.75 28.71 22.81
C ALA A 157 -2.30 29.03 22.44
N THR A 158 -1.39 28.12 22.79
CA THR A 158 0.06 28.41 22.75
C THR A 158 0.81 27.56 21.73
N LYS A 159 0.46 26.28 21.58
CA LYS A 159 1.26 25.33 20.78
C LYS A 159 0.45 24.17 20.24
N ILE A 160 0.96 23.60 19.14
CA ILE A 160 0.59 22.29 18.63
C ILE A 160 1.83 21.39 18.73
N VAL A 161 1.67 20.19 19.29
CA VAL A 161 2.73 19.17 19.34
C VAL A 161 2.33 18.04 18.41
N LEU A 162 3.21 17.69 17.47
CA LEU A 162 3.03 16.58 16.53
C LEU A 162 3.98 15.45 16.89
N SER A 163 3.41 14.28 17.13
CA SER A 163 4.15 13.06 17.47
C SER A 163 4.00 12.03 16.36
N ALA A 164 5.10 11.33 16.05
CA ALA A 164 5.13 10.20 15.13
C ALA A 164 5.99 9.07 15.72
N ASP A 165 5.64 7.81 15.42
CA ASP A 165 6.32 6.65 16.00
C ASP A 165 7.82 6.62 15.64
N GLY A 166 8.67 6.33 16.63
CA GLY A 166 10.12 6.34 16.48
C GLY A 166 10.77 7.69 16.15
N LYS A 167 10.02 8.80 16.16
CA LYS A 167 10.51 10.14 15.82
C LYS A 167 10.40 11.10 17.02
N ALA A 168 11.24 12.14 17.02
CA ALA A 168 11.13 13.21 18.00
C ALA A 168 9.88 14.06 17.74
N ASP A 169 9.27 14.55 18.82
CA ASP A 169 8.11 15.44 18.72
C ASP A 169 8.47 16.77 18.05
N ILE A 170 7.60 17.21 17.14
CA ILE A 170 7.68 18.54 16.53
C ILE A 170 6.76 19.46 17.31
N THR A 171 7.29 20.57 17.84
CA THR A 171 6.48 21.59 18.53
C THR A 171 6.35 22.83 17.66
N TYR A 172 5.12 23.13 17.23
CA TYR A 172 4.77 24.36 16.53
C TYR A 172 4.17 25.36 17.51
N THR A 173 4.84 26.50 17.72
CA THR A 173 4.30 27.61 18.52
C THR A 173 3.29 28.40 17.71
N LEU A 174 2.07 28.55 18.22
CA LEU A 174 1.01 29.28 17.53
C LEU A 174 1.33 30.77 17.44
N LYS A 175 1.07 31.34 16.26
CA LYS A 175 1.19 32.78 15.99
C LYS A 175 -0.17 33.46 16.19
N SER A 176 -0.17 34.77 16.40
CA SER A 176 -1.42 35.55 16.49
C SER A 176 -2.28 35.44 15.23
N THR A 177 -1.66 35.30 14.05
CA THR A 177 -2.34 35.04 12.77
C THR A 177 -3.01 33.69 12.71
N ASP A 178 -2.43 32.67 13.34
CA ASP A 178 -2.98 31.31 13.33
C ASP A 178 -4.28 31.28 14.15
N ILE A 179 -4.27 31.94 15.30
CA ILE A 179 -5.44 32.12 16.18
C ILE A 179 -6.53 32.91 15.46
N ALA A 180 -6.18 34.04 14.85
CA ALA A 180 -7.14 34.89 14.13
C ALA A 180 -7.79 34.17 12.93
N ASN A 181 -7.02 33.36 12.21
CA ASN A 181 -7.49 32.62 11.04
C ASN A 181 -8.05 31.22 11.38
N LYS A 182 -7.95 30.79 12.64
CA LYS A 182 -8.33 29.46 13.13
C LYS A 182 -7.66 28.30 12.36
N LYS A 183 -6.41 28.51 11.94
CA LYS A 183 -5.62 27.52 11.21
C LYS A 183 -4.12 27.73 11.40
N ALA A 184 -3.35 26.65 11.35
CA ALA A 184 -1.89 26.68 11.30
C ALA A 184 -1.38 25.83 10.14
N TYR A 185 -0.43 26.39 9.38
CA TYR A 185 0.37 25.65 8.41
C TYR A 185 1.67 25.23 9.09
N ILE A 186 1.95 23.93 9.09
CA ILE A 186 3.07 23.33 9.80
C ILE A 186 3.85 22.51 8.78
N ASP A 187 5.08 22.94 8.50
CA ASP A 187 6.03 22.29 7.59
C ASP A 187 7.09 21.47 8.35
N GLY A 188 8.08 20.95 7.62
CA GLY A 188 9.16 20.15 8.20
C GLY A 188 8.72 18.75 8.64
N LEU A 189 7.59 18.27 8.11
CA LEU A 189 7.13 16.91 8.34
C LEU A 189 7.84 15.94 7.41
N GLU A 190 7.89 14.68 7.81
CA GLU A 190 8.40 13.59 7.00
C GLU A 190 7.26 13.03 6.15
N GLU A 191 7.53 12.70 4.90
CA GLU A 191 6.54 12.10 3.98
C GLU A 191 6.05 10.73 4.46
N SER A 192 4.87 10.32 3.98
CA SER A 192 4.21 9.04 4.28
C SER A 192 4.24 8.65 5.78
N THR A 193 4.21 9.64 6.68
CA THR A 193 4.35 9.45 8.12
C THR A 193 3.02 9.77 8.81
N SER A 194 2.54 8.85 9.63
CA SER A 194 1.36 9.07 10.46
C SER A 194 1.72 9.94 11.66
N TYR A 195 1.03 11.07 11.80
CA TYR A 195 1.19 12.02 12.90
C TYR A 195 -0.06 12.08 13.78
N THR A 196 0.16 12.26 15.08
CA THR A 196 -0.87 12.71 16.02
C THR A 196 -0.54 14.14 16.44
N ALA A 197 -1.40 15.09 16.09
CA ALA A 197 -1.28 16.49 16.49
C ALA A 197 -2.16 16.77 17.71
N LYS A 198 -1.58 17.39 18.74
CA LYS A 198 -2.25 17.82 19.97
C LYS A 198 -2.14 19.33 20.14
N LEU A 199 -3.29 19.98 20.32
CA LEU A 199 -3.37 21.43 20.54
C LEU A 199 -3.45 21.73 22.03
N TYR A 200 -2.66 22.70 22.50
CA TYR A 200 -2.59 23.08 23.91
C TYR A 200 -2.86 24.56 24.14
N ASN A 201 -3.54 24.84 25.26
CA ASN A 201 -3.51 26.12 25.95
C ASN A 201 -2.59 25.97 27.17
N VAL A 202 -1.36 26.47 27.06
CA VAL A 202 -0.27 26.23 28.01
C VAL A 202 -0.05 24.72 28.20
N ASP A 203 -0.69 24.12 29.22
CA ASP A 203 -0.59 22.70 29.57
C ASP A 203 -1.92 21.94 29.41
N LYS A 204 -3.02 22.64 29.11
CA LYS A 204 -4.35 22.04 28.95
C LYS A 204 -4.56 21.61 27.50
N LEU A 205 -4.84 20.32 27.28
CA LEU A 205 -5.17 19.76 25.97
C LEU A 205 -6.53 20.28 25.50
N ARG A 206 -6.58 20.80 24.28
CA ARG A 206 -7.79 21.38 23.65
C ARG A 206 -8.29 20.56 22.46
N GLY A 207 -7.42 19.70 21.92
CA GLY A 207 -7.82 18.79 20.86
C GLY A 207 -6.71 17.88 20.40
N THR A 208 -7.12 16.79 19.76
CA THR A 208 -6.24 15.79 19.17
C THR A 208 -6.77 15.44 17.78
N VAL A 209 -5.91 15.43 16.78
CA VAL A 209 -6.25 14.97 15.44
C VAL A 209 -5.11 14.13 14.88
N THR A 210 -5.45 13.17 14.04
CA THR A 210 -4.48 12.32 13.34
C THR A 210 -4.57 12.54 11.84
N PHE A 211 -3.43 12.44 11.17
CA PHE A 211 -3.33 12.48 9.71
C PHE A 211 -2.07 11.73 9.29
N LYS A 212 -1.96 11.40 8.00
CA LYS A 212 -0.75 10.84 7.41
C LYS A 212 -0.30 11.78 6.31
N THR A 213 0.95 12.24 6.35
CA THR A 213 1.51 13.06 5.26
C THR A 213 1.48 12.32 3.94
N ALA A 214 1.39 13.08 2.85
CA ALA A 214 1.45 12.52 1.50
C ALA A 214 2.86 11.99 1.19
N ILE A 215 3.02 11.37 0.02
CA ILE A 215 4.33 10.97 -0.51
C ILE A 215 4.87 12.12 -1.37
N ASP A 216 6.15 12.44 -1.24
CA ASP A 216 6.89 13.35 -2.11
C ASP A 216 7.46 12.59 -3.31
N PHE A 217 6.81 12.78 -4.45
CA PHE A 217 7.28 12.21 -5.71
C PHE A 217 8.39 13.06 -6.37
N GLN A 218 8.85 14.15 -5.77
CA GLN A 218 9.98 14.99 -6.24
C GLN A 218 9.85 15.40 -7.71
N GLY A 219 8.65 15.84 -8.12
CA GLY A 219 8.35 16.24 -9.50
C GLY A 219 8.08 15.09 -10.47
N LYS A 220 8.02 13.84 -9.99
CA LYS A 220 7.54 12.68 -10.77
C LYS A 220 6.02 12.66 -10.78
N THR A 221 5.44 12.02 -11.79
CA THR A 221 4.00 11.87 -11.95
C THR A 221 3.55 10.59 -11.22
N PRO A 222 2.86 10.69 -10.06
CA PRO A 222 2.29 9.52 -9.42
C PRO A 222 1.10 8.99 -10.21
N VAL A 223 0.92 7.68 -10.19
CA VAL A 223 -0.24 6.98 -10.75
C VAL A 223 -0.75 6.01 -9.70
N TYR A 224 -2.02 6.18 -9.33
CA TYR A 224 -2.69 5.42 -8.30
C TYR A 224 -3.59 4.35 -8.92
N GLU A 225 -3.89 3.30 -8.16
CA GLU A 225 -4.85 2.28 -8.59
C GLU A 225 -6.20 2.92 -8.96
N GLY A 226 -6.72 2.57 -10.14
CA GLY A 226 -7.92 3.17 -10.72
C GLY A 226 -7.65 4.26 -11.77
N ASP A 227 -6.43 4.81 -11.81
CA ASP A 227 -6.02 5.71 -12.88
C ASP A 227 -5.83 4.96 -14.21
N ASP A 228 -6.15 5.64 -15.31
CA ASP A 228 -5.89 5.16 -16.66
C ASP A 228 -4.43 5.45 -17.04
N LEU A 229 -3.57 4.44 -16.89
CA LEU A 229 -2.15 4.53 -17.21
C LEU A 229 -1.89 4.93 -18.67
N ALA A 230 -2.73 4.49 -19.63
CA ALA A 230 -2.55 4.85 -21.03
C ALA A 230 -2.79 6.36 -21.23
N THR A 231 -3.85 6.91 -20.61
CA THR A 231 -4.13 8.35 -20.62
C THR A 231 -3.01 9.15 -19.94
N VAL A 232 -2.45 8.66 -18.84
CA VAL A 232 -1.29 9.29 -18.17
C VAL A 232 -0.08 9.34 -19.11
N LEU A 233 0.27 8.22 -19.74
CA LEU A 233 1.41 8.14 -20.65
C LEU A 233 1.22 9.01 -21.90
N GLU A 234 -0.01 9.09 -22.44
CA GLU A 234 -0.33 9.94 -23.59
C GLU A 234 -0.17 11.43 -23.23
N GLY A 235 -0.66 11.84 -22.06
CA GLY A 235 -0.56 13.22 -21.57
C GLY A 235 0.84 13.62 -21.07
N ALA A 236 1.72 12.65 -20.84
CA ALA A 236 3.05 12.90 -20.30
C ALA A 236 3.96 13.66 -21.27
N ALA A 237 4.87 14.45 -20.72
CA ALA A 237 5.95 15.05 -21.49
C ALA A 237 6.98 13.99 -21.94
N ASP A 238 7.71 14.26 -23.02
CA ASP A 238 8.85 13.43 -23.40
C ASP A 238 9.89 13.40 -22.27
N GLY A 239 10.30 12.20 -21.87
CA GLY A 239 11.19 11.96 -20.73
C GLY A 239 10.51 11.97 -19.36
N ALA A 240 9.17 11.93 -19.29
CA ALA A 240 8.46 11.93 -18.01
C ALA A 240 8.82 10.74 -17.12
N ASN A 241 8.83 10.98 -15.81
CA ASN A 241 9.03 9.97 -14.79
C ASN A 241 7.69 9.64 -14.13
N ILE A 242 7.16 8.47 -14.46
CA ILE A 242 5.88 7.94 -14.01
C ILE A 242 6.13 6.96 -12.86
N VAL A 243 5.52 7.22 -11.71
CA VAL A 243 5.65 6.38 -10.51
C VAL A 243 4.32 5.73 -10.18
N LEU A 244 4.27 4.41 -10.34
CA LEU A 244 3.14 3.59 -9.96
C LEU A 244 3.18 3.36 -8.45
N VAL A 245 2.19 3.87 -7.72
CA VAL A 245 2.21 3.85 -6.24
C VAL A 245 1.94 2.45 -5.69
N SER A 246 0.88 1.81 -6.18
CA SER A 246 0.50 0.43 -5.87
C SER A 246 -0.61 -0.04 -6.80
N GLY A 247 -0.90 -1.34 -6.81
CA GLY A 247 -2.06 -1.91 -7.49
C GLY A 247 -1.77 -2.44 -8.89
N SER A 248 -2.81 -2.52 -9.71
CA SER A 248 -2.78 -3.11 -11.05
C SER A 248 -3.30 -2.15 -12.12
N PHE A 249 -2.64 -2.14 -13.28
CA PHE A 249 -2.95 -1.26 -14.41
C PHE A 249 -3.13 -2.07 -15.69
N VAL A 250 -4.24 -1.88 -16.40
CA VAL A 250 -4.47 -2.48 -17.71
C VAL A 250 -4.01 -1.49 -18.78
N LEU A 251 -2.86 -1.75 -19.37
CA LEU A 251 -2.25 -0.91 -20.40
C LEU A 251 -2.63 -1.37 -21.82
N GLY A 252 -2.77 -2.69 -22.03
CA GLY A 252 -3.00 -3.26 -23.35
C GLY A 252 -1.79 -3.09 -24.28
N ASP A 253 -2.06 -2.91 -25.58
CA ASP A 253 -1.05 -2.62 -26.59
C ASP A 253 -0.78 -1.12 -26.65
N TYR A 254 0.31 -0.65 -26.03
CA TYR A 254 0.61 0.78 -25.96
C TYR A 254 1.70 1.21 -26.94
N ALA A 255 1.34 2.09 -27.88
CA ALA A 255 2.25 2.75 -28.80
C ALA A 255 3.07 3.83 -28.06
N LEU A 256 4.33 3.52 -27.78
CA LEU A 256 5.23 4.39 -27.03
C LEU A 256 6.07 5.24 -27.99
N ASN A 257 5.64 6.49 -28.19
CA ASN A 257 6.27 7.47 -29.06
C ASN A 257 7.00 8.60 -28.31
N LYS A 258 7.13 8.48 -26.98
CA LYS A 258 7.87 9.39 -26.10
C LYS A 258 8.82 8.59 -25.22
N SER A 259 9.94 9.20 -24.88
CA SER A 259 10.86 8.68 -23.87
C SER A 259 10.16 8.69 -22.51
N VAL A 260 10.39 7.68 -21.68
CA VAL A 260 9.68 7.55 -20.39
C VAL A 260 10.49 6.74 -19.39
N ILE A 261 10.30 7.07 -18.12
CA ILE A 261 10.70 6.25 -16.97
C ILE A 261 9.42 5.76 -16.31
N ILE A 262 9.21 4.45 -16.20
CA ILE A 262 8.07 3.83 -15.49
C ILE A 262 8.63 3.07 -14.30
N SER A 263 8.31 3.50 -13.09
CA SER A 263 8.84 2.90 -11.86
C SER A 263 7.75 2.49 -10.89
N GLY A 264 7.87 1.32 -10.28
CA GLY A 264 7.12 1.00 -9.07
C GLY A 264 7.67 1.76 -7.87
N TYR A 265 6.79 2.31 -7.04
CA TYR A 265 7.16 3.05 -5.85
C TYR A 265 7.82 2.15 -4.80
N ASP A 266 7.20 1.01 -4.49
CA ASP A 266 7.67 0.06 -3.49
C ASP A 266 8.19 -1.22 -4.16
N LYS A 267 9.51 -1.43 -4.14
CA LYS A 267 10.15 -2.63 -4.67
C LYS A 267 9.75 -3.93 -3.95
N ALA A 268 9.28 -3.85 -2.71
CA ALA A 268 8.79 -5.02 -1.96
C ALA A 268 7.35 -5.39 -2.36
N ASN A 269 6.59 -4.44 -2.90
CA ASN A 269 5.20 -4.58 -3.33
C ASN A 269 5.03 -3.99 -4.73
N MET A 270 5.72 -4.58 -5.71
CA MET A 270 5.76 -4.07 -7.08
C MET A 270 4.34 -3.99 -7.71
N PRO A 271 3.97 -2.86 -8.31
CA PRO A 271 2.71 -2.74 -9.05
C PRO A 271 2.75 -3.58 -10.33
N THR A 272 1.57 -4.01 -10.76
CA THR A 272 1.41 -4.87 -11.95
C THR A 272 0.88 -4.08 -13.14
N ILE A 273 1.50 -4.26 -14.30
CA ILE A 273 1.03 -3.73 -15.59
C ILE A 273 0.66 -4.91 -16.48
N TYR A 274 -0.59 -4.96 -16.93
CA TYR A 274 -1.08 -5.92 -17.91
C TYR A 274 -1.04 -5.31 -19.31
N GLY A 275 -0.19 -5.84 -20.19
CA GLY A 275 -0.02 -5.28 -21.53
C GLY A 275 1.40 -5.38 -22.06
N ARG A 276 1.73 -4.52 -23.03
CA ARG A 276 3.04 -4.43 -23.67
C ARG A 276 3.35 -3.03 -24.17
N LEU A 277 4.62 -2.79 -24.47
CA LEU A 277 5.09 -1.55 -25.07
C LEU A 277 5.51 -1.79 -26.52
N GLN A 278 4.93 -1.01 -27.43
CA GLN A 278 5.31 -0.94 -28.83
C GLN A 278 6.10 0.36 -29.05
N ALA A 279 7.42 0.27 -28.99
CA ALA A 279 8.29 1.44 -29.15
C ALA A 279 8.28 1.93 -30.60
N GLU A 280 7.93 3.19 -30.82
CA GLU A 280 7.80 3.83 -32.13
C GLU A 280 8.79 4.98 -32.32
N ALA A 281 8.75 5.65 -33.47
CA ALA A 281 9.50 6.89 -33.68
C ALA A 281 9.03 7.98 -32.69
N GLY A 282 9.99 8.70 -32.11
CA GLY A 282 9.76 9.76 -31.12
C GLY A 282 10.30 9.40 -29.72
N ALA A 283 10.23 8.13 -29.32
CA ALA A 283 10.92 7.67 -28.13
C ALA A 283 12.42 7.51 -28.40
N SER A 284 13.26 7.92 -27.45
CA SER A 284 14.72 7.75 -27.52
C SER A 284 15.29 7.01 -26.31
N SER A 285 14.60 7.05 -25.16
CA SER A 285 14.98 6.33 -23.95
C SER A 285 13.76 5.72 -23.27
N ILE A 286 13.86 4.45 -22.88
CA ILE A 286 12.82 3.74 -22.14
C ILE A 286 13.48 3.13 -20.90
N GLU A 287 12.97 3.47 -19.72
CA GLU A 287 13.44 2.91 -18.45
C GLU A 287 12.26 2.34 -17.67
N ILE A 288 12.39 1.10 -17.22
CA ILE A 288 11.33 0.36 -16.51
C ILE A 288 11.95 -0.25 -15.26
N ASN A 289 11.46 0.16 -14.09
CA ASN A 289 12.05 -0.22 -12.80
C ASN A 289 11.02 -0.79 -11.83
N ASN A 290 11.32 -1.91 -11.17
CA ASN A 290 10.55 -2.43 -10.04
C ASN A 290 9.05 -2.60 -10.33
N VAL A 291 8.70 -3.14 -11.50
CA VAL A 291 7.31 -3.42 -11.89
C VAL A 291 7.16 -4.88 -12.33
N ILE A 292 5.94 -5.40 -12.21
CA ILE A 292 5.56 -6.70 -12.75
C ILE A 292 4.82 -6.45 -14.07
N PHE A 293 5.41 -6.82 -15.19
CA PHE A 293 4.73 -6.83 -16.49
C PHE A 293 4.14 -8.20 -16.78
N ARG A 294 2.86 -8.24 -17.16
CA ARG A 294 2.11 -9.47 -17.39
C ARG A 294 1.45 -9.49 -18.75
N GLY A 295 1.62 -10.61 -19.46
CA GLY A 295 0.92 -10.88 -20.72
C GLY A 295 -0.47 -11.50 -20.54
N ASP A 296 -0.83 -11.96 -19.34
CA ASP A 296 -2.14 -12.54 -19.01
C ASP A 296 -3.09 -11.51 -18.38
N THR A 297 -3.73 -10.71 -19.23
CA THR A 297 -4.71 -9.71 -18.76
C THR A 297 -5.91 -10.39 -18.07
N PRO A 298 -6.36 -9.95 -16.88
CA PRO A 298 -7.50 -10.56 -16.19
C PRO A 298 -8.75 -10.60 -17.08
N GLY A 299 -9.31 -11.79 -17.27
CA GLY A 299 -10.49 -11.99 -18.12
C GLY A 299 -10.21 -12.14 -19.63
N ALA A 300 -8.96 -12.02 -20.07
CA ALA A 300 -8.57 -12.33 -21.45
C ALA A 300 -8.29 -13.83 -21.62
N GLU A 301 -8.71 -14.39 -22.77
CA GLU A 301 -8.45 -15.80 -23.11
C GLU A 301 -7.05 -16.03 -23.68
N GLU A 302 -6.46 -15.00 -24.29
CA GLU A 302 -5.17 -15.07 -24.98
C GLU A 302 -4.09 -14.24 -24.28
N LEU A 303 -2.86 -14.76 -24.29
CA LEU A 303 -1.69 -14.03 -23.81
C LEU A 303 -1.27 -12.95 -24.82
N VAL A 304 -0.85 -11.80 -24.31
CA VAL A 304 -0.16 -10.77 -25.08
C VAL A 304 1.11 -11.37 -25.71
N SER A 305 1.42 -10.94 -26.93
CA SER A 305 2.48 -11.55 -27.75
C SER A 305 3.86 -11.42 -27.12
N ASN A 306 4.24 -10.22 -26.71
CA ASN A 306 5.57 -9.88 -26.25
C ASN A 306 5.53 -8.78 -25.19
N PHE A 307 6.61 -8.63 -24.42
CA PHE A 307 6.74 -7.56 -23.44
C PHE A 307 7.08 -6.21 -24.09
N ILE A 308 8.17 -6.17 -24.88
CA ILE A 308 8.56 -4.98 -25.65
C ILE A 308 8.77 -5.35 -27.12
N GLU A 309 8.19 -4.55 -28.02
CA GLU A 309 8.38 -4.65 -29.47
C GLU A 309 8.83 -3.32 -30.06
N LEU A 310 9.90 -3.33 -30.85
CA LEU A 310 10.30 -2.17 -31.65
C LEU A 310 9.52 -2.17 -32.96
N GLN A 311 8.81 -1.08 -33.21
CA GLN A 311 8.10 -0.82 -34.46
C GLN A 311 9.03 -0.19 -35.52
N GLY A 312 8.56 -0.17 -36.76
CA GLY A 312 9.33 0.37 -37.88
C GLY A 312 9.66 1.85 -37.68
N GLY A 313 10.94 2.21 -37.79
CA GLY A 313 11.41 3.58 -37.58
C GLY A 313 11.74 3.94 -36.12
N ALA A 314 11.52 3.03 -35.16
CA ALA A 314 11.94 3.26 -33.78
C ALA A 314 13.45 3.51 -33.68
N ASN A 315 13.85 4.48 -32.86
CA ASN A 315 15.25 4.87 -32.65
C ASN A 315 15.54 5.04 -31.16
N ILE A 316 15.64 3.91 -30.47
CA ILE A 316 15.83 3.85 -29.03
C ILE A 316 17.33 3.85 -28.74
N SER A 317 17.86 4.94 -28.18
CA SER A 317 19.26 5.03 -27.74
C SER A 317 19.50 4.13 -26.53
N THR A 318 18.57 4.12 -25.58
CA THR A 318 18.68 3.38 -24.30
C THR A 318 17.37 2.69 -23.95
N LEU A 319 17.46 1.38 -23.69
CA LEU A 319 16.40 0.59 -23.08
C LEU A 319 16.95 -0.04 -21.80
N THR A 320 16.39 0.31 -20.65
CA THR A 320 16.75 -0.26 -19.35
C THR A 320 15.53 -0.91 -18.72
N VAL A 321 15.68 -2.16 -18.31
CA VAL A 321 14.69 -2.91 -17.53
C VAL A 321 15.40 -3.45 -16.30
N SER A 322 15.08 -2.89 -15.13
CA SER A 322 15.80 -3.17 -13.88
C SER A 322 14.85 -3.60 -12.77
N GLY A 323 15.17 -4.69 -12.07
CA GLY A 323 14.40 -5.14 -10.91
C GLY A 323 12.96 -5.58 -11.24
N CYS A 324 12.67 -5.89 -12.50
CA CYS A 324 11.30 -6.18 -12.96
C CYS A 324 11.00 -7.67 -13.03
N GLU A 325 9.71 -8.00 -12.95
CA GLU A 325 9.21 -9.32 -13.33
C GLU A 325 8.51 -9.25 -14.68
N ILE A 326 8.73 -10.26 -15.53
CA ILE A 326 8.15 -10.35 -16.88
C ILE A 326 7.47 -11.71 -16.99
N ARG A 327 6.14 -11.75 -16.90
CA ARG A 327 5.40 -13.00 -16.71
C ARG A 327 4.39 -13.25 -17.81
N ASN A 328 4.22 -14.53 -18.16
CA ASN A 328 3.06 -15.03 -18.90
C ASN A 328 2.88 -14.37 -20.28
N TYR A 329 3.95 -14.26 -21.07
CA TYR A 329 3.83 -13.79 -22.46
C TYR A 329 3.79 -14.97 -23.43
N LYS A 330 3.13 -14.78 -24.57
CA LYS A 330 3.05 -15.81 -25.60
C LYS A 330 4.41 -16.12 -26.19
N ASN A 331 5.21 -15.11 -26.54
CA ASN A 331 6.36 -15.29 -27.43
C ASN A 331 7.68 -14.71 -26.91
N GLN A 332 7.81 -13.38 -26.82
CA GLN A 332 9.11 -12.71 -26.67
C GLN A 332 9.18 -11.79 -25.45
N ILE A 333 10.39 -11.67 -24.89
CA ILE A 333 10.75 -10.64 -23.92
C ILE A 333 11.05 -9.34 -24.67
N LEU A 334 11.87 -9.42 -25.72
CA LEU A 334 12.20 -8.29 -26.58
C LEU A 334 12.13 -8.72 -28.04
N TYR A 335 11.39 -7.98 -28.86
CA TYR A 335 11.16 -8.32 -30.26
C TYR A 335 11.44 -7.17 -31.22
N CYS A 336 12.17 -7.48 -32.31
CA CYS A 336 12.28 -6.60 -33.47
C CYS A 336 12.62 -7.38 -34.73
N ASN A 337 11.73 -7.32 -35.73
CA ASN A 337 11.96 -7.87 -37.08
C ASN A 337 11.91 -6.82 -38.21
N VAL A 338 11.72 -5.56 -37.85
CA VAL A 338 11.58 -4.40 -38.73
C VAL A 338 12.83 -3.53 -38.72
N THR A 339 12.86 -2.52 -39.57
CA THR A 339 13.94 -1.52 -39.57
C THR A 339 13.80 -0.59 -38.37
N ALA A 340 14.70 -0.76 -37.39
CA ALA A 340 14.75 0.04 -36.16
C ALA A 340 16.18 0.11 -35.60
N THR A 341 16.43 1.05 -34.70
CA THR A 341 17.70 1.18 -33.97
C THR A 341 17.47 0.98 -32.49
N LEU A 342 18.30 0.15 -31.88
CA LEU A 342 18.43 -0.06 -30.45
C LEU A 342 19.89 0.15 -30.07
N GLY A 343 20.22 1.26 -29.42
CA GLY A 343 21.59 1.58 -29.01
C GLY A 343 22.07 0.58 -27.94
N THR A 344 21.77 0.89 -26.68
CA THR A 344 22.08 0.03 -25.54
C THR A 344 20.79 -0.54 -24.96
N ALA A 345 20.73 -1.85 -24.78
CA ALA A 345 19.68 -2.53 -24.03
C ALA A 345 20.28 -3.21 -22.80
N LEU A 346 19.73 -2.93 -21.63
CA LEU A 346 20.10 -3.51 -20.34
C LEU A 346 18.88 -4.18 -19.70
N PHE A 347 19.01 -5.46 -19.40
CA PHE A 347 18.09 -6.22 -18.57
C PHE A 347 18.86 -6.68 -17.34
N GLU A 348 18.54 -6.14 -16.18
CA GLU A 348 19.24 -6.47 -14.95
C GLU A 348 18.32 -6.72 -13.77
N ASN A 349 18.72 -7.60 -12.85
CA ASN A 349 17.93 -7.92 -11.66
C ASN A 349 16.49 -8.35 -12.00
N CYS A 350 16.28 -8.90 -13.20
CA CYS A 350 14.96 -9.25 -13.71
C CYS A 350 14.62 -10.71 -13.42
N TRP A 351 13.32 -11.02 -13.41
CA TRP A 351 12.84 -12.39 -13.45
C TRP A 351 11.79 -12.55 -14.54
N ALA A 352 12.16 -13.21 -15.64
CA ALA A 352 11.25 -13.56 -16.72
C ALA A 352 10.80 -15.03 -16.59
N ASP A 353 9.50 -15.27 -16.64
CA ASP A 353 8.93 -16.59 -16.38
C ASP A 353 7.64 -16.84 -17.16
N ASN A 354 7.42 -18.09 -17.54
CA ASN A 354 6.26 -18.52 -18.32
C ASN A 354 6.11 -17.75 -19.65
N ILE A 355 7.22 -17.60 -20.38
CA ILE A 355 7.19 -17.08 -21.75
C ILE A 355 6.96 -18.27 -22.68
N THR A 356 5.75 -18.52 -23.18
CA THR A 356 5.40 -19.84 -23.74
C THR A 356 6.25 -20.26 -24.95
N GLY A 357 6.74 -19.30 -25.75
CA GLY A 357 7.62 -19.54 -26.90
C GLY A 357 6.94 -20.12 -28.14
N SER A 358 5.60 -20.19 -28.16
CA SER A 358 4.86 -20.87 -29.23
C SER A 358 5.02 -20.23 -30.61
N GLY A 359 5.19 -18.91 -30.68
CA GLY A 359 5.38 -18.14 -31.91
C GLY A 359 6.74 -17.44 -32.04
N GLY A 360 7.58 -17.42 -31.00
CA GLY A 360 8.79 -16.57 -30.97
C GLY A 360 9.93 -17.09 -30.11
N ASP A 361 11.09 -16.44 -30.26
CA ASP A 361 12.29 -16.63 -29.45
C ASP A 361 12.35 -15.54 -28.35
N GLY A 362 13.04 -15.77 -27.23
CA GLY A 362 12.97 -14.89 -26.05
C GLY A 362 13.41 -13.45 -26.34
N PHE A 363 14.69 -13.27 -26.66
CA PHE A 363 15.22 -12.03 -27.25
C PHE A 363 15.35 -12.25 -28.76
N ASP A 364 14.38 -11.80 -29.56
CA ASP A 364 14.31 -12.02 -31.02
C ASP A 364 14.56 -10.71 -31.77
N LEU A 365 15.83 -10.46 -32.09
CA LEU A 365 16.31 -9.31 -32.84
C LEU A 365 16.83 -9.78 -34.21
N ARG A 366 16.25 -9.28 -35.30
CA ARG A 366 16.55 -9.75 -36.66
C ARG A 366 17.33 -8.72 -37.49
N ALA A 367 17.67 -9.10 -38.73
CA ALA A 367 18.64 -8.40 -39.57
C ALA A 367 18.32 -6.94 -39.90
N ASN A 368 17.06 -6.54 -39.80
CA ASN A 368 16.63 -5.18 -40.06
C ASN A 368 16.88 -4.23 -38.87
N THR A 369 17.17 -4.77 -37.69
CA THR A 369 17.46 -4.01 -36.47
C THR A 369 18.95 -3.65 -36.42
N THR A 370 19.27 -2.44 -35.95
CA THR A 370 20.63 -2.08 -35.50
C THR A 370 20.72 -2.23 -33.99
N LEU A 371 21.78 -2.87 -33.48
CA LEU A 371 22.06 -3.03 -32.04
C LEU A 371 23.46 -2.51 -31.74
N GLY A 372 23.60 -1.65 -30.74
CA GLY A 372 24.89 -1.38 -30.13
C GLY A 372 25.28 -2.52 -29.19
N THR A 373 24.64 -2.58 -28.02
CA THR A 373 24.88 -3.60 -26.99
C THR A 373 23.60 -4.14 -26.39
N LEU A 374 23.59 -5.44 -26.09
CA LEU A 374 22.57 -6.08 -25.24
C LEU A 374 23.26 -6.72 -24.03
N THR A 375 22.96 -6.22 -22.84
CA THR A 375 23.46 -6.75 -21.58
C THR A 375 22.31 -7.35 -20.79
N ILE A 376 22.44 -8.63 -20.44
CA ILE A 376 21.52 -9.38 -19.60
C ILE A 376 22.30 -9.84 -18.39
N GLN A 377 21.99 -9.34 -17.20
CA GLN A 377 22.77 -9.63 -16.01
C GLN A 377 21.95 -9.84 -14.76
N ASN A 378 22.48 -10.59 -13.79
CA ASN A 378 21.87 -10.75 -12.47
C ASN A 378 20.39 -11.14 -12.54
N SER A 379 20.01 -12.00 -13.50
CA SER A 379 18.60 -12.22 -13.85
C SER A 379 18.25 -13.69 -13.92
N THR A 380 16.97 -13.99 -13.70
CA THR A 380 16.43 -15.33 -13.74
C THR A 380 15.48 -15.50 -14.92
N PHE A 381 15.66 -16.59 -15.67
CA PHE A 381 14.79 -16.98 -16.78
C PHE A 381 14.26 -18.38 -16.49
N SER A 382 12.94 -18.52 -16.38
CA SER A 382 12.33 -19.81 -16.05
C SER A 382 11.13 -20.16 -16.91
N ASN A 383 10.88 -21.46 -17.06
CA ASN A 383 9.65 -22.04 -17.59
C ASN A 383 9.23 -21.46 -18.96
N GLY A 384 9.84 -21.95 -20.04
CA GLY A 384 9.41 -21.64 -21.40
C GLY A 384 10.57 -21.20 -22.29
N ILE A 385 10.30 -20.22 -23.14
CA ILE A 385 11.16 -19.63 -24.17
C ILE A 385 11.58 -20.68 -25.19
N ARG A 386 11.39 -20.42 -26.49
CA ARG A 386 11.77 -21.40 -27.51
C ARG A 386 13.27 -21.43 -27.76
N THR A 387 13.83 -20.33 -28.23
CA THR A 387 15.27 -20.07 -28.30
C THR A 387 15.53 -18.89 -27.38
N PHE A 388 16.52 -18.95 -26.48
CA PHE A 388 16.71 -17.86 -25.51
C PHE A 388 17.09 -16.54 -26.19
N LEU A 389 18.15 -16.57 -27.01
CA LEU A 389 18.62 -15.42 -27.79
C LEU A 389 18.63 -15.78 -29.27
N ARG A 390 17.93 -14.97 -30.06
CA ARG A 390 18.14 -14.83 -31.50
C ARG A 390 18.59 -13.41 -31.81
N CYS A 391 19.87 -13.26 -32.14
CA CYS A 391 20.45 -11.98 -32.53
C CYS A 391 21.03 -12.10 -33.94
N ASN A 392 20.21 -11.79 -34.93
CA ASN A 392 20.44 -12.02 -36.35
C ASN A 392 20.71 -10.74 -37.14
N MET A 393 21.39 -9.79 -36.53
CA MET A 393 21.87 -8.56 -37.16
C MET A 393 23.29 -8.68 -37.68
N THR A 394 23.76 -7.70 -38.44
CA THR A 394 25.08 -7.74 -39.09
C THR A 394 26.23 -7.50 -38.11
N SER A 395 25.98 -6.77 -37.02
CA SER A 395 26.92 -6.49 -35.93
C SER A 395 26.17 -6.39 -34.61
N ALA A 396 26.66 -7.04 -33.56
CA ALA A 396 26.07 -7.02 -32.22
C ALA A 396 27.09 -7.39 -31.16
N THR A 397 27.05 -6.71 -30.00
CA THR A 397 27.77 -7.14 -28.80
C THR A 397 26.76 -7.53 -27.74
N VAL A 398 26.75 -8.80 -27.34
CA VAL A 398 25.81 -9.35 -26.35
C VAL A 398 26.57 -9.91 -25.16
N SER A 399 26.13 -9.61 -23.93
CA SER A 399 26.66 -10.20 -22.70
C SER A 399 25.53 -10.79 -21.86
N VAL A 400 25.72 -12.02 -21.37
CA VAL A 400 24.81 -12.72 -20.47
C VAL A 400 25.61 -13.17 -19.25
N THR A 401 25.43 -12.50 -18.11
CA THR A 401 26.32 -12.69 -16.95
C THR A 401 25.55 -12.86 -15.66
N ASN A 402 25.97 -13.78 -14.80
CA ASN A 402 25.32 -13.95 -13.49
C ASN A 402 23.81 -14.22 -13.62
N CYS A 403 23.43 -15.12 -14.54
CA CYS A 403 22.02 -15.45 -14.78
C CYS A 403 21.71 -16.89 -14.40
N THR A 404 20.50 -17.11 -13.88
CA THR A 404 19.96 -18.45 -13.57
C THR A 404 18.90 -18.84 -14.61
N PHE A 405 19.04 -20.00 -15.21
CA PHE A 405 18.12 -20.54 -16.21
C PHE A 405 17.51 -21.85 -15.72
N TYR A 406 16.19 -21.97 -15.78
CA TYR A 406 15.47 -23.18 -15.36
C TYR A 406 14.34 -23.53 -16.33
N LYS A 407 14.37 -24.73 -16.94
CA LYS A 407 13.33 -25.14 -17.93
C LYS A 407 13.17 -24.14 -19.09
N VAL A 408 14.29 -23.57 -19.53
CA VAL A 408 14.37 -22.67 -20.69
C VAL A 408 14.63 -23.49 -21.96
N CYS A 409 14.25 -22.98 -23.13
CA CYS A 409 14.28 -23.72 -24.41
C CYS A 409 13.32 -24.91 -24.43
N SER A 410 12.23 -24.83 -23.66
CA SER A 410 11.33 -25.96 -23.37
C SER A 410 10.10 -26.07 -24.28
N TYR A 411 9.94 -25.15 -25.25
CA TYR A 411 8.92 -25.27 -26.28
C TYR A 411 9.39 -26.16 -27.44
N ASP A 412 8.60 -27.19 -27.78
CA ASP A 412 8.84 -28.05 -28.94
C ASP A 412 8.42 -27.34 -30.23
N GLY A 413 9.30 -26.45 -30.71
CA GLY A 413 9.18 -25.78 -32.00
C GLY A 413 9.81 -26.56 -33.15
N GLY A 414 10.13 -27.85 -32.97
CA GLY A 414 10.92 -28.62 -33.91
C GLY A 414 12.20 -27.90 -34.32
N SER A 415 12.41 -27.77 -35.64
CA SER A 415 13.63 -27.13 -36.18
C SER A 415 13.80 -25.63 -35.84
N ASN A 416 12.73 -24.96 -35.35
CA ASN A 416 12.74 -23.54 -34.98
C ASN A 416 13.29 -23.29 -33.57
N ASN A 417 13.36 -24.31 -32.71
CA ASN A 417 14.10 -24.22 -31.45
C ASN A 417 15.60 -24.41 -31.74
N ASN A 418 16.38 -23.36 -31.50
CA ASN A 418 17.82 -23.36 -31.75
C ASN A 418 18.65 -23.44 -30.46
N GLY A 419 18.00 -23.65 -29.31
CA GLY A 419 18.63 -23.70 -28.00
C GLY A 419 18.89 -22.31 -27.40
N LEU A 420 19.98 -22.17 -26.65
CA LEU A 420 20.25 -20.94 -25.90
C LEU A 420 20.62 -19.77 -26.80
N PHE A 421 21.54 -19.97 -27.75
CA PHE A 421 22.11 -18.85 -28.51
C PHE A 421 22.10 -19.09 -30.03
N LEU A 422 21.50 -18.15 -30.76
CA LEU A 422 21.46 -18.09 -32.22
C LEU A 422 21.98 -16.72 -32.67
N MET A 423 23.13 -16.70 -33.34
CA MET A 423 23.72 -15.49 -33.94
C MET A 423 24.35 -15.84 -35.31
N ASP A 424 23.52 -16.19 -36.30
CA ASP A 424 23.96 -16.79 -37.57
C ASP A 424 24.13 -15.78 -38.73
N LYS A 425 23.73 -14.53 -38.49
CA LYS A 425 23.84 -13.40 -39.45
C LYS A 425 24.87 -12.34 -39.08
N VAL A 426 25.43 -12.37 -37.87
CA VAL A 426 26.50 -11.44 -37.47
C VAL A 426 27.80 -11.72 -38.22
N SER A 427 28.59 -10.66 -38.45
CA SER A 427 29.97 -10.81 -38.92
C SER A 427 30.85 -11.43 -37.84
N THR A 428 31.75 -12.34 -38.22
CA THR A 428 32.76 -12.92 -37.32
C THR A 428 33.77 -11.89 -36.80
N SER A 429 33.89 -10.70 -37.43
CA SER A 429 34.81 -9.65 -37.00
C SER A 429 34.19 -8.64 -36.03
N THR A 430 32.86 -8.55 -35.96
CA THR A 430 32.16 -7.53 -35.17
C THR A 430 31.10 -8.09 -34.22
N GLY A 431 30.59 -9.30 -34.47
CA GLY A 431 29.66 -10.01 -33.60
C GLY A 431 30.37 -10.62 -32.40
N LYS A 432 29.92 -10.28 -31.18
CA LYS A 432 30.47 -10.81 -29.93
C LYS A 432 29.36 -11.33 -29.02
N LEU A 433 29.59 -12.49 -28.41
CA LEU A 433 28.77 -13.06 -27.36
C LEU A 433 29.67 -13.39 -26.15
N THR A 434 29.38 -12.83 -24.99
CA THR A 434 30.01 -13.20 -23.73
C THR A 434 28.97 -13.86 -22.83
N VAL A 435 29.26 -15.06 -22.33
CA VAL A 435 28.40 -15.74 -21.35
C VAL A 435 29.25 -16.21 -20.18
N GLU A 436 29.02 -15.63 -19.01
CA GLU A 436 29.87 -15.83 -17.85
C GLU A 436 29.05 -16.03 -16.57
N ARG A 437 29.53 -16.92 -15.68
CA ARG A 437 28.93 -17.11 -14.35
C ARG A 437 27.43 -17.40 -14.41
N CYS A 438 26.96 -18.16 -15.40
CA CYS A 438 25.55 -18.53 -15.51
C CYS A 438 25.32 -19.97 -15.02
N VAL A 439 24.11 -20.23 -14.51
CA VAL A 439 23.66 -21.57 -14.08
C VAL A 439 22.52 -22.02 -14.98
N PHE A 440 22.67 -23.16 -15.64
CA PHE A 440 21.71 -23.72 -16.60
C PHE A 440 21.15 -25.05 -16.10
N SER A 441 19.86 -25.10 -15.76
CA SER A 441 19.24 -26.33 -15.25
C SER A 441 18.01 -26.70 -16.07
N GLN A 442 17.90 -27.99 -16.41
CA GLN A 442 16.77 -28.53 -17.18
C GLN A 442 16.53 -27.80 -18.52
N ILE A 443 17.60 -27.48 -19.25
CA ILE A 443 17.49 -26.81 -20.53
C ILE A 443 16.99 -27.78 -21.60
N GLY A 444 16.01 -27.33 -22.39
CA GLY A 444 15.51 -28.06 -23.55
C GLY A 444 14.22 -28.83 -23.34
N VAL A 445 13.80 -29.51 -24.41
CA VAL A 445 12.63 -30.40 -24.46
C VAL A 445 12.88 -31.48 -25.50
N GLY A 446 12.53 -32.73 -25.20
CA GLY A 446 12.74 -33.85 -26.12
C GLY A 446 14.20 -33.96 -26.56
N THR A 447 14.47 -33.70 -27.85
CA THR A 447 15.82 -33.70 -28.47
C THR A 447 16.33 -32.30 -28.83
N LEU A 448 15.65 -31.26 -28.32
CA LEU A 448 15.92 -29.84 -28.56
C LEU A 448 16.46 -29.18 -27.28
N GLY A 449 17.18 -28.06 -27.42
CA GLY A 449 17.79 -27.34 -26.28
C GLY A 449 19.31 -27.38 -26.27
N TYR A 450 19.92 -26.95 -27.38
CA TYR A 450 21.37 -26.92 -27.57
C TYR A 450 22.01 -25.72 -26.88
N TRP A 451 23.31 -25.78 -26.64
CA TRP A 451 24.07 -24.57 -26.33
C TRP A 451 23.96 -23.55 -27.48
N ALA A 452 24.24 -24.04 -28.68
CA ALA A 452 23.91 -23.40 -29.96
C ALA A 452 23.70 -24.50 -31.00
N LYS A 453 22.79 -24.30 -31.94
CA LYS A 453 22.60 -25.25 -33.04
C LYS A 453 23.77 -25.18 -34.05
N LYS A 454 24.17 -26.32 -34.59
CA LYS A 454 25.24 -26.43 -35.59
C LYS A 454 25.00 -25.51 -36.78
N GLY A 455 26.01 -24.71 -37.13
CA GLY A 455 25.94 -23.71 -38.20
C GLY A 455 25.11 -22.47 -37.89
N LYS A 456 24.62 -22.31 -36.65
CA LYS A 456 23.80 -21.17 -36.21
C LYS A 456 24.50 -20.18 -35.27
N MET A 457 25.82 -20.28 -35.17
CA MET A 457 26.67 -19.35 -34.43
C MET A 457 27.82 -18.89 -35.33
N LYS A 458 27.87 -17.59 -35.63
CA LYS A 458 28.98 -16.91 -36.30
C LYS A 458 29.68 -15.87 -35.42
N ALA A 459 29.05 -15.45 -34.33
CA ALA A 459 29.63 -14.51 -33.39
C ALA A 459 30.93 -15.08 -32.79
N GLN A 460 31.87 -14.21 -32.43
CA GLN A 460 32.95 -14.57 -31.52
C GLN A 460 32.35 -14.80 -30.13
N ALA A 461 32.30 -16.06 -29.71
CA ALA A 461 31.73 -16.43 -28.42
C ALA A 461 32.81 -16.68 -27.38
N SER A 462 32.64 -16.10 -26.20
CA SER A 462 33.48 -16.31 -25.02
C SER A 462 32.62 -16.86 -23.88
N TYR A 463 33.08 -17.96 -23.30
CA TYR A 463 32.39 -18.65 -22.22
C TYR A 463 33.32 -18.83 -21.01
N SER A 464 32.83 -18.56 -19.80
CA SER A 464 33.61 -18.76 -18.58
C SER A 464 32.77 -19.03 -17.35
N LYS A 465 33.21 -19.98 -16.51
CA LYS A 465 32.63 -20.24 -15.18
C LYS A 465 31.12 -20.50 -15.21
N ASN A 466 30.65 -21.20 -16.25
CA ASN A 466 29.25 -21.57 -16.36
C ASN A 466 29.03 -22.94 -15.70
N TYR A 467 27.84 -23.16 -15.18
CA TYR A 467 27.44 -24.42 -14.57
C TYR A 467 26.19 -24.93 -15.24
N TYR A 468 26.07 -26.25 -15.37
CA TYR A 468 24.86 -26.85 -15.91
C TYR A 468 24.46 -28.11 -15.14
N HIS A 469 23.18 -28.45 -15.20
CA HIS A 469 22.65 -29.68 -14.66
C HIS A 469 21.43 -30.16 -15.44
N ASN A 470 21.29 -31.49 -15.57
CA ASN A 470 20.13 -32.15 -16.19
C ASN A 470 19.73 -31.51 -17.55
N SER A 471 20.73 -31.21 -18.38
CA SER A 471 20.56 -30.44 -19.63
C SER A 471 21.26 -31.14 -20.79
N ALA A 472 20.95 -32.42 -20.98
CA ALA A 472 21.70 -33.32 -21.87
C ALA A 472 21.79 -32.80 -23.33
N ASN A 473 20.74 -32.15 -23.82
CA ASN A 473 20.69 -31.65 -25.21
C ASN A 473 21.63 -30.47 -25.47
N LEU A 474 22.21 -29.85 -24.43
CA LEU A 474 23.24 -28.81 -24.61
C LEU A 474 24.41 -29.32 -25.45
N TRP A 475 24.72 -30.62 -25.34
CA TRP A 475 25.86 -31.30 -25.94
C TRP A 475 25.46 -32.31 -27.03
N ASP A 476 24.30 -32.14 -27.66
CA ASP A 476 23.82 -33.08 -28.69
C ASP A 476 24.82 -33.28 -29.83
N ALA A 477 25.18 -34.53 -30.12
CA ALA A 477 26.22 -34.87 -31.09
C ALA A 477 25.79 -34.63 -32.56
N THR A 478 24.49 -34.59 -32.83
CA THR A 478 23.97 -34.51 -34.21
C THR A 478 23.75 -33.06 -34.63
N ASN A 479 23.07 -32.29 -33.78
CA ASN A 479 22.57 -30.96 -34.08
C ASN A 479 23.22 -29.86 -33.24
N GLY A 480 23.92 -30.20 -32.15
CA GLY A 480 24.67 -29.25 -31.34
C GLY A 480 25.90 -28.72 -32.07
N LEU A 481 26.21 -27.43 -31.86
CA LEU A 481 27.48 -26.84 -32.24
C LEU A 481 28.62 -27.39 -31.37
N TYR A 482 28.35 -27.50 -30.08
CA TYR A 482 29.26 -28.04 -29.08
C TYR A 482 28.74 -29.41 -28.67
N THR A 483 29.64 -30.39 -28.64
CA THR A 483 29.34 -31.78 -28.27
C THR A 483 30.10 -32.21 -27.01
N ASP A 484 30.85 -31.29 -26.41
CA ASP A 484 31.62 -31.48 -25.19
C ASP A 484 31.57 -30.18 -24.36
N PRO A 485 31.21 -30.24 -23.07
CA PRO A 485 31.24 -29.08 -22.16
C PRO A 485 32.58 -28.37 -22.08
N SER A 486 33.71 -29.05 -22.32
CA SER A 486 35.04 -28.45 -22.30
C SER A 486 35.20 -27.35 -23.37
N ALA A 487 34.42 -27.41 -24.45
CA ALA A 487 34.43 -26.42 -25.53
C ALA A 487 33.75 -25.09 -25.14
N CYS A 488 33.03 -25.04 -24.01
CA CYS A 488 32.26 -23.89 -23.54
C CYS A 488 32.49 -23.52 -22.07
N ASN A 489 33.57 -23.99 -21.44
CA ASN A 489 33.89 -23.68 -20.03
C ASN A 489 32.65 -23.81 -19.11
N ALA A 490 31.99 -24.97 -19.23
CA ALA A 490 30.78 -25.30 -18.50
C ALA A 490 31.02 -26.56 -17.64
N THR A 491 30.75 -26.47 -16.35
CA THR A 491 30.94 -27.59 -15.40
C THR A 491 29.60 -28.20 -15.03
N GLU A 492 29.47 -29.52 -15.05
CA GLU A 492 28.25 -30.19 -14.60
C GLU A 492 28.20 -30.25 -13.07
N ILE A 493 27.30 -29.49 -12.45
CA ILE A 493 27.05 -29.49 -11.00
C ILE A 493 25.55 -29.28 -10.79
N ASP A 494 24.93 -30.17 -10.01
CA ASP A 494 23.56 -29.96 -9.54
C ASP A 494 23.51 -28.72 -8.63
N PRO A 495 22.76 -27.65 -8.99
CA PRO A 495 22.66 -26.46 -8.17
C PRO A 495 21.95 -26.66 -6.84
N LYS A 496 21.24 -27.80 -6.65
CA LYS A 496 20.46 -28.10 -5.45
C LYS A 496 19.49 -26.98 -5.10
N PHE A 497 18.76 -26.50 -6.10
CA PHE A 497 17.74 -25.45 -5.90
C PHE A 497 16.74 -25.89 -4.83
N THR A 498 16.42 -24.99 -3.90
CA THR A 498 15.54 -25.31 -2.75
C THR A 498 14.15 -25.72 -3.18
N ASN A 499 13.48 -24.94 -4.03
CA ASN A 499 12.15 -25.29 -4.56
C ASN A 499 11.90 -24.61 -5.93
N PRO A 500 12.58 -25.07 -6.99
CA PRO A 500 12.57 -24.36 -8.28
C PRO A 500 11.20 -24.39 -8.97
N GLU A 501 10.35 -25.38 -8.69
CA GLU A 501 8.98 -25.46 -9.23
C GLU A 501 8.07 -24.36 -8.67
N SER A 502 8.34 -23.85 -7.46
CA SER A 502 7.65 -22.69 -6.89
C SER A 502 8.41 -21.37 -7.12
N GLY A 503 9.45 -21.38 -7.97
CA GLY A 503 10.27 -20.21 -8.25
C GLY A 503 11.31 -19.87 -7.18
N ASP A 504 11.59 -20.76 -6.23
CA ASP A 504 12.72 -20.60 -5.30
C ASP A 504 13.96 -21.31 -5.84
N PHE A 505 14.82 -20.54 -6.49
CA PHE A 505 16.07 -21.02 -7.07
C PHE A 505 17.26 -20.87 -6.12
N THR A 506 17.04 -20.69 -4.80
CA THR A 506 18.13 -20.59 -3.81
C THR A 506 19.12 -21.75 -3.99
N VAL A 507 20.39 -21.42 -4.22
CA VAL A 507 21.45 -22.38 -4.57
C VAL A 507 21.98 -23.08 -3.32
N GLY A 508 21.98 -24.41 -3.33
CA GLY A 508 22.53 -25.24 -2.25
C GLY A 508 23.93 -25.79 -2.52
N ALA A 509 24.47 -25.67 -3.74
CA ALA A 509 25.78 -26.18 -4.10
C ALA A 509 26.90 -25.16 -3.83
N GLU A 510 27.89 -25.53 -3.00
CA GLU A 510 28.96 -24.63 -2.55
C GLU A 510 29.82 -24.10 -3.70
N ASP A 511 30.25 -24.95 -4.64
CA ASP A 511 31.09 -24.53 -5.78
C ASP A 511 30.43 -23.44 -6.65
N ILE A 512 29.09 -23.47 -6.76
CA ILE A 512 28.32 -22.47 -7.49
C ILE A 512 28.23 -21.16 -6.68
N LYS A 513 28.07 -21.25 -5.36
CA LYS A 513 28.09 -20.08 -4.46
C LYS A 513 29.47 -19.40 -4.46
N ASP A 514 30.54 -20.18 -4.30
CA ASP A 514 31.93 -19.68 -4.27
C ASP A 514 32.34 -18.98 -5.56
N SER A 515 31.91 -19.52 -6.71
CA SER A 515 32.15 -18.91 -8.01
C SER A 515 31.27 -17.69 -8.29
N LYS A 516 30.25 -17.46 -7.45
CA LYS A 516 29.20 -16.46 -7.59
C LYS A 516 28.49 -16.60 -8.94
N ALA A 517 28.21 -17.83 -9.36
CA ALA A 517 27.51 -18.12 -10.61
C ALA A 517 26.00 -18.23 -10.39
N GLY A 518 25.24 -17.68 -11.34
CA GLY A 518 23.79 -17.53 -11.25
C GLY A 518 23.38 -16.12 -10.86
N ASP A 519 22.07 -15.92 -10.82
CA ASP A 519 21.44 -14.69 -10.35
C ASP A 519 21.74 -14.49 -8.85
N PRO A 520 22.36 -13.36 -8.45
CA PRO A 520 22.70 -13.08 -7.05
C PRO A 520 21.52 -13.14 -6.07
N ARG A 521 20.27 -12.98 -6.54
CA ARG A 521 19.06 -13.14 -5.72
C ARG A 521 19.02 -14.49 -4.99
N TRP A 522 19.63 -15.51 -5.59
CA TRP A 522 19.56 -16.90 -5.12
C TRP A 522 20.84 -17.40 -4.45
N ILE A 523 21.88 -16.57 -4.39
CA ILE A 523 23.16 -16.91 -3.79
C ILE A 523 23.18 -16.31 -2.39
N LYS A 524 22.72 -17.10 -1.42
CA LYS A 524 22.72 -16.74 0.01
C LYS A 524 23.98 -17.28 0.69
N GLU A 525 24.47 -16.55 1.69
CA GLU A 525 25.60 -16.98 2.54
C GLU A 525 25.28 -18.25 3.33
#